data_AF-A0A2V9FHW9-F1
#
_entry.id   AF-A0A2V9FHW9-F1
#
_cell.length_a   1.000
_cell.length_b   1.000
_cell.length_c   1.000
_cell.angle_alpha   90.00
_cell.angle_beta   90.00
_cell.angle_gamma   90.00
#
_symmetry.space_group_name_H-M   'P 1'
#
loop_
_entity.id
_entity.type
_entity.pdbx_description
1 polymer ?
#
loop_
_entity_poly.entity_id
_entity_poly.type
_entity_poly.pdbx_seq_one_letter_code
_entity_poly.pdbx_strand_id
1 'polypeptide(L)'
;MKSNPIGRRKESESGVALLIAIFVLMLISVVAISLMVASGGESALAGNYRSSASVYLAATAGLEEARGRMLSGNSDYFNNTVAGFIPASGSLPVGQVRYILNPGPGEALGSLLTTYPDTEYATEFGAAPLSAAVQTIASVSTVTSGGTTYYGPLFKWVRINAATEKSLKTDVNSDSILDLVTPLYYDSGHVPKPSLVVTATPPASANQALEITALAILPNGSQKTVQYVVAPLTINLNFPSALTLSGKNIAFSGANSNVYYADGTDGDGNPPAVPGCTPNPLNSLPAIGVTEPLGGTGNKDAVTAGIPRPDHYSGAGLPTPSVSDAITLNSSLQTPASLNTLVQTISQYATIITPTPSGGLLGTATDSDLPPMSATNPATVVVDGNLNLSSFVGYGLLVVTGNLAYDGNSGWKGVILVVGDGTTTFTGAGGGNQEFDGAIFVASIKDTSGNLLSQLGNVGFDISGGGGNGVYYNSCWIKRAQPTLTYTVLSFRELH
;
A
#
# COMPACT_ATOMS: atom_id res chain seq x y z
N MET A 1 70.91 96.69 13.04
CA MET A 1 71.04 95.76 11.89
C MET A 1 70.81 94.33 12.38
N LYS A 2 69.62 93.77 12.17
CA LYS A 2 69.33 92.35 11.89
C LYS A 2 67.81 92.11 12.02
N SER A 3 67.21 91.86 10.88
CA SER A 3 65.83 91.45 10.64
C SER A 3 65.52 90.06 11.21
N ASN A 4 64.30 89.83 11.69
CA ASN A 4 63.75 88.48 11.82
C ASN A 4 62.29 88.43 11.30
N PRO A 5 61.86 87.31 10.70
CA PRO A 5 60.88 87.33 9.62
C PRO A 5 59.43 87.08 10.05
N ILE A 6 58.54 87.48 9.15
CA ILE A 6 57.09 87.32 9.15
C ILE A 6 56.73 85.83 9.00
N GLY A 7 56.14 85.23 10.03
CA GLY A 7 55.43 83.95 9.93
C GLY A 7 53.98 84.17 9.55
N ARG A 8 53.68 84.18 8.24
CA ARG A 8 52.31 84.18 7.69
C ARG A 8 51.57 82.93 8.17
N ARG A 9 50.47 83.10 8.93
CA ARG A 9 49.47 82.05 9.14
C ARG A 9 48.83 81.71 7.80
N LYS A 10 48.93 80.44 7.39
CA LYS A 10 48.18 79.85 6.27
C LYS A 10 46.69 79.81 6.64
N GLU A 11 45.88 80.66 6.03
CA GLU A 11 44.41 80.56 6.05
C GLU A 11 43.89 80.14 4.67
N SER A 12 44.25 78.94 4.19
CA SER A 12 43.77 78.45 2.88
C SER A 12 43.46 76.94 2.82
N GLU A 13 43.35 76.23 3.96
CA GLU A 13 43.11 74.77 3.95
C GLU A 13 41.72 74.36 4.47
N SER A 14 40.91 75.29 4.98
CA SER A 14 39.56 75.02 5.52
C SER A 14 38.51 74.71 4.45
N GLY A 15 38.63 75.25 3.24
CA GLY A 15 37.70 74.99 2.13
C GLY A 15 37.84 73.59 1.51
N VAL A 16 39.08 73.06 1.47
CA VAL A 16 39.36 71.72 0.93
C VAL A 16 38.91 70.64 1.92
N ALA A 17 39.08 70.87 3.23
CA ALA A 17 38.57 69.97 4.26
C ALA A 17 37.04 69.81 4.21
N LEU A 18 36.31 70.91 3.93
CA LEU A 18 34.86 70.87 3.75
C LEU A 18 34.46 70.04 2.52
N LEU A 19 35.15 70.22 1.38
CA LEU A 19 34.88 69.43 0.17
C LEU A 19 35.16 67.94 0.38
N ILE A 20 36.28 67.60 1.03
CA ILE A 20 36.60 66.20 1.38
C ILE A 20 35.53 65.64 2.32
N ALA A 21 35.10 66.40 3.34
CA ALA A 21 34.05 65.97 4.26
C ALA A 21 32.71 65.73 3.55
N ILE A 22 32.33 66.60 2.60
CA ILE A 22 31.12 66.44 1.79
C ILE A 22 31.23 65.21 0.89
N PHE A 23 32.37 65.00 0.21
CA PHE A 23 32.59 63.81 -0.62
C PHE A 23 32.55 62.52 0.20
N VAL A 24 33.17 62.50 1.38
CA VAL A 24 33.16 61.35 2.29
C VAL A 24 31.74 61.09 2.82
N LEU A 25 31.02 62.13 3.24
CA LEU A 25 29.62 62.00 3.67
C LEU A 25 28.72 61.50 2.54
N MET A 26 28.89 62.01 1.32
CA MET A 26 28.14 61.56 0.15
C MET A 26 28.39 60.07 -0.14
N LEU A 27 29.65 59.63 -0.09
CA LEU A 27 29.99 58.21 -0.26
C LEU A 27 29.38 57.33 0.83
N ILE A 28 29.43 57.75 2.09
CA ILE A 28 28.83 57.01 3.22
C ILE A 28 27.30 56.95 3.07
N SER A 29 26.65 58.04 2.67
CA SER A 29 25.20 58.06 2.44
C SER A 29 24.78 57.12 1.31
N VAL A 30 25.53 57.07 0.21
CA VAL A 30 25.26 56.14 -0.90
C VAL A 30 25.38 54.70 -0.42
N VAL A 31 26.45 54.35 0.30
CA VAL A 31 26.63 53.00 0.85
C VAL A 31 25.53 52.63 1.83
N ALA A 32 25.12 53.56 2.71
CA ALA A 32 24.05 53.34 3.68
C ALA A 32 22.69 53.07 2.99
N ILE A 33 22.35 53.83 1.94
CA ILE A 33 21.13 53.61 1.16
C ILE A 33 21.18 52.27 0.44
N SER A 34 22.31 51.93 -0.20
CA SER A 34 22.48 50.64 -0.89
C SER A 34 22.32 49.45 0.07
N LEU A 35 22.88 49.53 1.27
CA LEU A 35 22.72 48.47 2.29
C LEU A 35 21.29 48.36 2.79
N MET A 36 20.57 49.48 2.97
CA MET A 36 19.17 49.46 3.37
C MET A 36 18.28 48.82 2.28
N VAL A 37 18.51 49.14 1.01
CA VAL A 37 17.78 48.54 -0.12
C VAL A 37 18.11 47.04 -0.25
N ALA A 38 19.39 46.66 -0.09
CA ALA A 38 19.80 45.26 -0.10
C ALA A 38 19.13 44.47 1.04
N SER A 39 19.11 45.03 2.26
CA SER A 39 18.46 44.42 3.43
C SER A 39 16.94 44.28 3.25
N GLY A 40 16.29 45.28 2.64
CA GLY A 40 14.88 45.21 2.28
C GLY A 40 14.60 44.13 1.24
N GLY A 41 15.46 44.00 0.22
CA GLY A 41 15.38 42.95 -0.80
C GLY A 41 15.54 41.54 -0.23
N GLU A 42 16.52 41.34 0.65
CA GLU A 42 16.73 40.07 1.36
C GLU A 42 15.52 39.70 2.23
N SER A 43 14.95 40.68 2.93
CA SER A 43 13.76 40.46 3.78
C SER A 43 12.54 40.06 2.94
N ALA A 44 12.32 40.71 1.80
CA ALA A 44 11.24 40.37 0.87
C ALA A 44 11.45 38.98 0.25
N LEU A 45 12.67 38.66 -0.17
CA LEU A 45 13.02 37.34 -0.70
C LEU A 45 12.82 36.24 0.34
N ALA A 46 13.27 36.47 1.57
CA ALA A 46 13.07 35.54 2.68
C ALA A 46 11.58 35.36 3.01
N GLY A 47 10.80 36.44 2.98
CA GLY A 47 9.34 36.39 3.14
C GLY A 47 8.66 35.54 2.05
N ASN A 48 9.02 35.78 0.79
CA ASN A 48 8.49 35.02 -0.35
C ASN A 48 8.89 33.55 -0.29
N TYR A 49 10.14 33.25 0.06
CA TYR A 49 10.62 31.87 0.21
C TYR A 49 9.86 31.13 1.31
N ARG A 50 9.72 31.73 2.50
CA ARG A 50 8.94 31.13 3.60
C ARG A 50 7.50 30.90 3.20
N SER A 51 6.86 31.90 2.57
CA SER A 51 5.49 31.81 2.08
C SER A 51 5.31 30.67 1.06
N SER A 52 6.21 30.59 0.07
CA SER A 52 6.23 29.54 -0.96
C SER A 52 6.41 28.14 -0.36
N ALA A 53 7.33 27.99 0.59
CA ALA A 53 7.56 26.74 1.31
C ALA A 53 6.34 26.34 2.16
N SER A 54 5.73 27.29 2.87
CA SER A 54 4.56 27.03 3.70
C SER A 54 3.35 26.60 2.86
N VAL A 55 3.08 27.26 1.73
CA VAL A 55 1.93 26.89 0.87
C VAL A 55 2.17 25.55 0.18
N TYR A 56 3.42 25.27 -0.20
CA TYR A 56 3.81 23.96 -0.73
C TYR A 56 3.55 22.85 0.28
N LEU A 57 4.02 23.01 1.52
CA LEU A 57 3.81 22.02 2.57
C LEU A 57 2.32 21.82 2.89
N ALA A 58 1.54 22.89 2.91
CA ALA A 58 0.09 22.82 3.10
C ALA A 58 -0.58 22.01 1.98
N ALA A 59 -0.19 22.24 0.72
CA ALA A 59 -0.76 21.52 -0.43
C ALA A 59 -0.35 20.03 -0.42
N THR A 60 0.92 19.73 -0.12
CA THR A 60 1.39 18.33 0.00
C THR A 60 0.72 17.59 1.16
N ALA A 61 0.39 18.29 2.25
CA ALA A 61 -0.34 17.66 3.35
C ALA A 61 -1.76 17.25 2.93
N GLY A 62 -2.42 18.01 2.05
CA GLY A 62 -3.67 17.59 1.43
C GLY A 62 -3.52 16.32 0.58
N LEU A 63 -2.44 16.23 -0.22
CA LEU A 63 -2.14 15.02 -0.99
C LEU A 63 -1.96 13.78 -0.09
N GLU A 64 -1.22 13.91 1.02
CA GLU A 64 -1.01 12.80 1.95
C GLU A 64 -2.27 12.45 2.76
N GLU A 65 -3.13 13.42 3.11
CA GLU A 65 -4.44 13.11 3.71
C GLU A 65 -5.25 12.22 2.77
N ALA A 66 -5.33 12.59 1.49
CA ALA A 66 -6.05 11.79 0.50
C ALA A 66 -5.46 10.38 0.40
N ARG A 67 -4.16 10.28 0.17
CA ARG A 67 -3.46 9.01 -0.02
C ARG A 67 -3.59 8.09 1.20
N GLY A 68 -3.50 8.63 2.40
CA GLY A 68 -3.67 7.89 3.65
C GLY A 68 -5.09 7.38 3.89
N ARG A 69 -6.10 8.19 3.58
CA ARG A 69 -7.53 7.85 3.75
C ARG A 69 -8.10 6.96 2.65
N MET A 70 -7.34 6.68 1.59
CA MET A 70 -7.69 5.64 0.61
C MET A 70 -7.37 4.22 1.09
N LEU A 71 -6.61 4.08 2.19
CA LEU A 71 -6.26 2.77 2.76
C LEU A 71 -7.37 2.31 3.71
N SER A 72 -7.88 1.09 3.50
CA SER A 72 -8.96 0.53 4.33
C SER A 72 -8.57 0.34 5.80
N GLY A 73 -7.27 0.25 6.10
CA GLY A 73 -6.76 0.17 7.47
C GLY A 73 -6.73 1.52 8.22
N ASN A 74 -6.99 2.64 7.54
CA ASN A 74 -7.06 3.95 8.17
C ASN A 74 -8.39 4.09 8.95
N SER A 75 -8.35 4.62 10.18
CA SER A 75 -9.57 4.90 10.98
C SER A 75 -10.55 5.81 10.25
N ASP A 76 -10.02 6.78 9.50
CA ASP A 76 -10.74 7.77 8.70
C ASP A 76 -10.81 7.37 7.22
N TYR A 77 -10.71 6.07 6.92
CA TYR A 77 -10.90 5.52 5.59
C TYR A 77 -12.19 6.05 4.96
N PHE A 78 -12.11 6.52 3.72
CA PHE A 78 -13.23 7.25 3.09
C PHE A 78 -14.55 6.50 3.16
N ASN A 79 -14.56 5.19 2.91
CA ASN A 79 -15.82 4.44 2.88
C ASN A 79 -16.40 4.17 4.27
N ASN A 80 -15.63 4.34 5.34
CA ASN A 80 -16.16 4.30 6.71
C ASN A 80 -16.94 5.58 7.04
N THR A 81 -16.53 6.71 6.48
CA THR A 81 -17.20 8.01 6.68
C THR A 81 -18.34 8.23 5.68
N VAL A 82 -18.10 7.93 4.40
CA VAL A 82 -19.06 8.08 3.30
C VAL A 82 -19.05 6.80 2.48
N ALA A 83 -20.06 5.95 2.68
CA ALA A 83 -20.15 4.67 2.00
C ALA A 83 -20.08 4.83 0.47
N GLY A 84 -19.18 4.06 -0.16
CA GLY A 84 -19.00 4.08 -1.62
C GLY A 84 -18.29 5.33 -2.17
N PHE A 85 -17.60 6.10 -1.33
CA PHE A 85 -16.80 7.25 -1.78
C PHE A 85 -15.70 6.83 -2.76
N ILE A 86 -14.92 5.81 -2.43
CA ILE A 86 -14.07 5.11 -3.41
C ILE A 86 -14.70 3.74 -3.70
N PRO A 87 -14.74 3.26 -4.95
CA PRO A 87 -15.24 1.92 -5.25
C PRO A 87 -14.51 0.86 -4.41
N ALA A 88 -15.26 0.07 -3.63
CA ALA A 88 -14.69 -1.01 -2.82
C ALA A 88 -14.16 -2.17 -3.68
N SER A 89 -14.64 -2.26 -4.93
CA SER A 89 -14.14 -3.12 -5.98
C SER A 89 -14.32 -2.42 -7.33
N GLY A 90 -13.44 -2.69 -8.28
CA GLY A 90 -13.44 -2.06 -9.60
C GLY A 90 -12.70 -0.72 -9.65
N SER A 91 -12.79 -0.04 -10.79
CA SER A 91 -12.13 1.24 -11.07
C SER A 91 -13.08 2.42 -10.84
N LEU A 92 -12.54 3.56 -10.41
CA LEU A 92 -13.24 4.84 -10.44
C LEU A 92 -13.45 5.26 -11.91
N PRO A 93 -14.70 5.36 -12.41
CA PRO A 93 -14.93 5.71 -13.81
C PRO A 93 -14.40 7.10 -14.16
N VAL A 94 -13.93 7.27 -15.40
CA VAL A 94 -13.55 8.60 -15.92
C VAL A 94 -14.77 9.53 -15.86
N GLY A 95 -14.54 10.77 -15.43
CA GLY A 95 -15.61 11.76 -15.20
C GLY A 95 -16.17 11.76 -13.78
N GLN A 96 -15.95 10.71 -12.99
CA GLN A 96 -16.26 10.72 -11.56
C GLN A 96 -15.15 11.39 -10.76
N VAL A 97 -15.54 12.34 -9.91
CA VAL A 97 -14.60 13.16 -9.14
C VAL A 97 -14.93 13.10 -7.66
N ARG A 98 -13.90 13.02 -6.82
CA ARG A 98 -14.02 12.99 -5.37
C ARG A 98 -13.24 14.12 -4.76
N TYR A 99 -13.88 14.91 -3.88
CA TYR A 99 -13.21 16.01 -3.20
C TYR A 99 -13.15 15.81 -1.69
N ILE A 100 -11.99 16.07 -1.12
CA ILE A 100 -11.81 16.39 0.30
C ILE A 100 -11.87 17.90 0.43
N LEU A 101 -12.75 18.42 1.27
CA LEU A 101 -12.93 19.85 1.49
C LEU A 101 -12.45 20.23 2.88
N ASN A 102 -11.59 21.25 2.96
CA ASN A 102 -11.00 21.74 4.20
C ASN A 102 -11.30 23.23 4.38
N PRO A 103 -12.44 23.57 5.00
CA PRO A 103 -12.83 24.96 5.22
C PRO A 103 -11.98 25.57 6.32
N GLY A 104 -11.47 26.77 6.08
CA GLY A 104 -10.84 27.60 7.10
C GLY A 104 -11.88 28.24 8.04
N PRO A 105 -11.40 28.97 9.08
CA PRO A 105 -12.28 29.73 9.96
C PRO A 105 -13.20 30.68 9.20
N GLY A 106 -14.51 30.55 9.40
CA GLY A 106 -15.52 31.38 8.73
C GLY A 106 -15.92 30.92 7.32
N GLU A 107 -15.32 29.85 6.80
CA GLU A 107 -15.69 29.24 5.52
C GLU A 107 -16.70 28.10 5.73
N ALA A 108 -17.60 27.90 4.77
CA ALA A 108 -18.58 26.82 4.81
C ALA A 108 -18.21 25.68 3.84
N LEU A 109 -18.35 24.43 4.29
CA LEU A 109 -18.07 23.23 3.47
C LEU A 109 -18.78 23.27 2.11
N GLY A 110 -20.09 23.57 2.10
CA GLY A 110 -20.92 23.50 0.90
C GLY A 110 -20.62 24.56 -0.16
N SER A 111 -19.97 25.67 0.19
CA SER A 111 -19.61 26.74 -0.75
C SER A 111 -18.14 26.71 -1.14
N LEU A 112 -17.32 25.82 -0.57
CA LEU A 112 -15.87 25.89 -0.71
C LEU A 112 -15.40 25.79 -2.16
N LEU A 113 -16.00 24.89 -2.96
CA LEU A 113 -15.71 24.75 -4.40
C LEU A 113 -16.25 25.91 -5.25
N THR A 114 -17.15 26.73 -4.71
CA THR A 114 -17.60 27.97 -5.40
C THR A 114 -16.64 29.13 -5.10
N THR A 115 -16.10 29.19 -3.89
CA THR A 115 -15.11 30.19 -3.46
C THR A 115 -13.73 29.91 -4.04
N TYR A 116 -13.34 28.63 -4.09
CA TYR A 116 -12.05 28.15 -4.59
C TYR A 116 -12.30 27.06 -5.64
N PRO A 117 -12.68 27.45 -6.88
CA PRO A 117 -13.01 26.50 -7.93
C PRO A 117 -11.81 25.67 -8.36
N ASP A 118 -12.05 24.40 -8.70
CA ASP A 118 -11.06 23.58 -9.41
C ASP A 118 -11.09 23.90 -10.91
N THR A 119 -10.19 24.79 -11.32
CA THR A 119 -9.96 25.13 -12.73
C THR A 119 -9.01 24.16 -13.43
N GLU A 120 -8.24 23.37 -12.67
CA GLU A 120 -7.28 22.41 -13.22
C GLU A 120 -8.01 21.26 -13.90
N TYR A 121 -9.11 20.76 -13.31
CA TYR A 121 -9.91 19.70 -13.94
C TYR A 121 -10.38 20.08 -15.35
N ALA A 122 -10.85 21.32 -15.54
CA ALA A 122 -11.26 21.79 -16.86
C ALA A 122 -10.08 21.93 -17.83
N THR A 123 -8.88 22.23 -17.32
CA THR A 123 -7.64 22.28 -18.12
C THR A 123 -7.21 20.89 -18.59
N GLU A 124 -7.39 19.88 -17.75
CA GLU A 124 -7.04 18.49 -18.02
C GLU A 124 -8.07 17.78 -18.92
N PHE A 125 -9.36 17.98 -18.66
CA PHE A 125 -10.45 17.23 -19.30
C PHE A 125 -11.29 18.05 -20.30
N GLY A 126 -11.01 19.35 -20.45
CA GLY A 126 -11.68 20.25 -21.38
C GLY A 126 -13.05 20.79 -20.91
N ALA A 127 -13.54 20.34 -19.75
CA ALA A 127 -14.78 20.80 -19.14
C ALA A 127 -14.73 20.66 -17.62
N ALA A 128 -15.52 21.46 -16.90
CA ALA A 128 -15.67 21.32 -15.46
C ALA A 128 -16.35 19.97 -15.09
N PRO A 129 -16.13 19.43 -13.88
CA PRO A 129 -16.81 18.23 -13.43
C PRO A 129 -18.34 18.38 -13.48
N LEU A 130 -19.04 17.34 -13.93
CA LEU A 130 -20.50 17.30 -13.85
C LEU A 130 -20.92 17.17 -12.39
N SER A 131 -21.83 18.02 -11.90
CA SER A 131 -22.24 18.02 -10.49
C SER A 131 -22.77 16.66 -10.00
N ALA A 132 -23.43 15.88 -10.87
CA ALA A 132 -23.93 14.54 -10.54
C ALA A 132 -22.81 13.49 -10.38
N ALA A 133 -21.61 13.76 -10.89
CA ALA A 133 -20.45 12.87 -10.82
C ALA A 133 -19.47 13.26 -9.69
N VAL A 134 -19.78 14.32 -8.94
CA VAL A 134 -18.99 14.84 -7.83
C VAL A 134 -19.52 14.29 -6.51
N GLN A 135 -18.62 13.76 -5.68
CA GLN A 135 -18.87 13.54 -4.26
C GLN A 135 -17.85 14.30 -3.41
N THR A 136 -18.27 14.73 -2.23
CA THR A 136 -17.43 15.52 -1.32
C THR A 136 -17.39 14.87 0.06
N ILE A 137 -16.28 15.06 0.76
CA ILE A 137 -16.10 14.66 2.15
C ILE A 137 -15.31 15.75 2.87
N ALA A 138 -15.57 15.94 4.16
CA ALA A 138 -14.80 16.87 4.97
C ALA A 138 -13.38 16.32 5.26
N SER A 139 -12.41 17.23 5.31
CA SER A 139 -11.08 16.93 5.84
C SER A 139 -11.15 16.61 7.32
N VAL A 140 -10.29 15.70 7.77
CA VAL A 140 -10.10 15.35 9.18
C VAL A 140 -8.87 16.03 9.80
N SER A 141 -8.20 16.89 9.03
CA SER A 141 -6.97 17.58 9.46
C SER A 141 -7.19 18.55 10.62
N THR A 142 -8.39 19.13 10.75
CA THR A 142 -8.73 20.00 11.90
C THR A 142 -9.44 19.16 12.96
N VAL A 143 -8.86 19.09 14.15
CA VAL A 143 -9.35 18.24 15.25
C VAL A 143 -9.78 19.10 16.42
N THR A 144 -10.98 18.86 16.95
CA THR A 144 -11.42 19.48 18.21
C THR A 144 -11.39 18.44 19.32
N SER A 145 -10.54 18.64 20.33
CA SER A 145 -10.41 17.74 21.48
C SER A 145 -10.30 18.53 22.78
N GLY A 146 -11.07 18.13 23.80
CA GLY A 146 -11.10 18.81 25.10
C GLY A 146 -11.48 20.30 25.02
N GLY A 147 -12.31 20.68 24.05
CA GLY A 147 -12.71 22.09 23.81
C GLY A 147 -11.66 22.95 23.11
N THR A 148 -10.50 22.40 22.74
CA THR A 148 -9.47 23.08 21.95
C THR A 148 -9.50 22.60 20.51
N THR A 149 -9.50 23.53 19.55
CA THR A 149 -9.40 23.22 18.12
C THR A 149 -7.94 23.32 17.67
N TYR A 150 -7.40 22.20 17.21
CA TYR A 150 -6.10 22.11 16.57
C TYR A 150 -6.31 22.25 15.07
N TYR A 151 -5.89 23.39 14.53
CA TYR A 151 -6.00 23.66 13.10
C TYR A 151 -4.96 22.84 12.33
N GLY A 152 -5.44 22.15 11.30
CA GLY A 152 -4.61 21.39 10.40
C GLY A 152 -3.92 22.27 9.33
N PRO A 153 -3.19 21.63 8.40
CA PRO A 153 -2.67 22.29 7.20
C PRO A 153 -3.75 23.06 6.42
N LEU A 154 -3.36 24.17 5.81
CA LEU A 154 -4.26 25.12 5.14
C LEU A 154 -4.43 24.84 3.63
N PHE A 155 -4.63 23.58 3.25
CA PHE A 155 -5.16 23.28 1.92
C PHE A 155 -6.67 23.57 1.87
N LYS A 156 -7.24 23.88 0.70
CA LYS A 156 -8.67 24.15 0.53
C LYS A 156 -9.43 22.93 0.05
N TRP A 157 -8.91 22.25 -0.96
CA TRP A 157 -9.49 21.01 -1.44
C TRP A 157 -8.43 20.06 -1.97
N VAL A 158 -8.79 18.78 -1.99
CA VAL A 158 -8.04 17.72 -2.65
C VAL A 158 -9.00 16.96 -3.54
N ARG A 159 -8.66 16.82 -4.82
CA ARG A 159 -9.42 16.08 -5.82
C ARG A 159 -8.78 14.71 -6.03
N ILE A 160 -9.61 13.67 -6.16
CA ILE A 160 -9.22 12.34 -6.64
C ILE A 160 -10.05 12.00 -7.89
N ASN A 161 -9.39 11.61 -8.98
CA ASN A 161 -10.02 11.19 -10.24
C ASN A 161 -9.20 10.11 -10.96
N ALA A 162 -9.79 9.44 -11.94
CA ALA A 162 -9.05 8.54 -12.83
C ALA A 162 -8.03 9.31 -13.67
N ALA A 163 -6.81 8.80 -13.75
CA ALA A 163 -5.78 9.34 -14.65
C ALA A 163 -6.06 8.92 -16.09
N THR A 164 -5.85 9.81 -17.05
CA THR A 164 -5.93 9.55 -18.50
C THR A 164 -4.71 10.12 -19.20
N GLU A 165 -4.42 9.69 -20.42
CA GLU A 165 -3.32 10.28 -21.21
C GLU A 165 -3.54 11.77 -21.42
N LYS A 166 -4.80 12.18 -21.63
CA LYS A 166 -5.17 13.58 -21.80
C LYS A 166 -4.92 14.40 -20.54
N SER A 167 -5.26 13.89 -19.37
CA SER A 167 -5.04 14.62 -18.10
C SER A 167 -3.57 14.73 -17.72
N LEU A 168 -2.77 13.70 -18.06
CA LEU A 168 -1.32 13.69 -17.84
C LEU A 168 -0.52 14.33 -18.99
N LYS A 169 -1.18 14.70 -20.09
CA LYS A 169 -0.55 15.20 -21.34
C LYS A 169 0.60 14.31 -21.81
N THR A 170 0.45 13.00 -21.63
CA THR A 170 1.47 12.00 -21.91
C THR A 170 0.86 10.86 -22.71
N ASP A 171 1.43 10.60 -23.88
CA ASP A 171 1.10 9.47 -24.74
C ASP A 171 1.87 8.23 -24.23
N VAL A 172 1.15 7.28 -23.65
CA VAL A 172 1.70 6.11 -22.96
C VAL A 172 1.88 4.94 -23.93
N ASN A 173 0.99 4.77 -24.91
CA ASN A 173 1.07 3.70 -25.90
C ASN A 173 1.82 4.10 -27.19
N SER A 174 2.24 5.36 -27.31
CA SER A 174 2.93 5.93 -28.47
C SER A 174 2.11 5.91 -29.77
N ASP A 175 0.78 5.99 -29.69
CA ASP A 175 -0.10 6.04 -30.86
C ASP A 175 -0.37 7.46 -31.38
N SER A 176 0.24 8.49 -30.75
CA SER A 176 0.09 9.92 -31.04
C SER A 176 -1.30 10.49 -30.75
N ILE A 177 -2.14 9.76 -30.03
CA ILE A 177 -3.45 10.20 -29.54
C ILE A 177 -3.35 10.32 -28.03
N LEU A 178 -4.05 11.30 -27.46
CA LEU A 178 -4.19 11.41 -26.01
C LEU A 178 -5.61 11.01 -25.63
N ASP A 179 -5.75 9.79 -25.13
CA ASP A 179 -7.04 9.26 -24.69
C ASP A 179 -7.62 10.10 -23.54
N LEU A 180 -8.85 10.59 -23.74
CA LEU A 180 -9.60 11.36 -22.74
C LEU A 180 -10.51 10.48 -21.88
N VAL A 181 -10.98 9.35 -22.42
CA VAL A 181 -12.02 8.50 -21.80
C VAL A 181 -11.50 7.15 -21.35
N THR A 182 -10.29 6.78 -21.76
CA THR A 182 -9.63 5.54 -21.35
C THR A 182 -8.79 5.82 -20.10
N PRO A 183 -9.07 5.18 -18.95
CA PRO A 183 -8.24 5.34 -17.76
C PRO A 183 -6.89 4.64 -17.92
N LEU A 184 -5.89 5.17 -17.24
CA LEU A 184 -4.56 4.59 -17.13
C LEU A 184 -4.51 3.55 -16.00
N TYR A 185 -3.73 2.50 -16.22
CA TYR A 185 -3.43 1.46 -15.24
C TYR A 185 -1.93 1.35 -15.04
N TYR A 186 -1.51 1.08 -13.82
CA TYR A 186 -0.13 0.82 -13.44
C TYR A 186 0.09 -0.68 -13.26
N ASP A 187 1.09 -1.23 -13.93
CA ASP A 187 1.54 -2.59 -13.73
C ASP A 187 3.03 -2.60 -13.35
N SER A 188 3.36 -3.00 -12.12
CA SER A 188 4.75 -3.05 -11.66
C SER A 188 5.69 -3.91 -12.53
N GLY A 189 5.16 -4.88 -13.30
CA GLY A 189 5.93 -5.73 -14.21
C GLY A 189 6.09 -5.18 -15.63
N HIS A 190 5.33 -4.13 -16.01
CA HIS A 190 5.34 -3.62 -17.37
C HIS A 190 6.59 -2.76 -17.66
N VAL A 191 7.07 -2.78 -18.91
CA VAL A 191 8.22 -2.02 -19.38
C VAL A 191 7.77 -1.28 -20.64
N PRO A 192 8.08 0.03 -20.81
CA PRO A 192 8.98 0.87 -20.00
C PRO A 192 8.39 1.38 -18.68
N LYS A 193 9.27 1.73 -17.72
CA LYS A 193 8.91 2.42 -16.47
C LYS A 193 8.48 3.87 -16.79
N PRO A 194 7.44 4.46 -16.15
CA PRO A 194 6.80 4.06 -14.90
C PRO A 194 5.68 3.00 -15.08
N SER A 195 5.68 2.25 -16.17
CA SER A 195 4.82 1.07 -16.33
C SER A 195 3.33 1.36 -16.34
N LEU A 196 2.97 2.57 -16.79
CA LEU A 196 1.59 2.91 -17.12
C LEU A 196 1.18 2.20 -18.40
N VAL A 197 -0.08 1.79 -18.46
CA VAL A 197 -0.70 1.06 -19.56
C VAL A 197 -2.06 1.70 -19.85
N VAL A 198 -2.34 1.92 -21.13
CA VAL A 198 -3.64 2.37 -21.62
C VAL A 198 -4.28 1.24 -22.43
N THR A 199 -5.40 0.70 -21.95
CA THR A 199 -6.13 -0.38 -22.64
C THR A 199 -7.53 -0.53 -22.06
N ALA A 200 -8.49 -0.94 -22.89
CA ALA A 200 -9.84 -1.30 -22.47
C ALA A 200 -9.88 -2.55 -21.57
N THR A 201 -8.86 -3.42 -21.67
CA THR A 201 -8.74 -4.66 -20.89
C THR A 201 -7.35 -4.73 -20.24
N PRO A 202 -7.16 -4.08 -19.09
CA PRO A 202 -5.86 -4.08 -18.40
C PRO A 202 -5.46 -5.50 -17.97
N PRO A 203 -4.15 -5.80 -17.91
CA PRO A 203 -3.66 -7.03 -17.31
C PRO A 203 -4.24 -7.22 -15.90
N ALA A 204 -4.47 -8.47 -15.47
CA ALA A 204 -4.98 -8.75 -14.12
C ALA A 204 -4.03 -8.28 -13.00
N SER A 205 -2.75 -8.07 -13.30
CA SER A 205 -1.73 -7.49 -12.42
C SER A 205 -1.78 -5.98 -12.32
N ALA A 206 -2.46 -5.30 -13.25
CA ALA A 206 -2.47 -3.85 -13.36
C ALA A 206 -3.59 -3.25 -12.49
N ASN A 207 -3.27 -2.17 -11.79
CA ASN A 207 -4.21 -1.43 -10.96
C ASN A 207 -4.45 -0.05 -11.52
N GLN A 208 -5.66 0.50 -11.37
CA GLN A 208 -5.97 1.83 -11.91
C GLN A 208 -5.06 2.90 -11.29
N ALA A 209 -4.49 3.75 -12.15
CA ALA A 209 -3.78 4.95 -11.74
C ALA A 209 -4.78 6.10 -11.50
N LEU A 210 -4.61 6.79 -10.38
CA LEU A 210 -5.46 7.88 -9.93
C LEU A 210 -4.64 9.17 -9.81
N GLU A 211 -5.24 10.28 -10.22
CA GLU A 211 -4.71 11.61 -9.97
C GLU A 211 -5.24 12.11 -8.63
N ILE A 212 -4.33 12.58 -7.78
CA ILE A 212 -4.64 13.30 -6.54
C ILE A 212 -4.12 14.72 -6.70
N THR A 213 -4.99 15.72 -6.79
CA THR A 213 -4.63 17.14 -6.98
C THR A 213 -5.05 17.93 -5.75
N ALA A 214 -4.16 18.73 -5.15
CA ALA A 214 -4.47 19.55 -3.99
C ALA A 214 -4.19 21.03 -4.27
N LEU A 215 -5.11 21.90 -3.86
CA LEU A 215 -4.95 23.35 -3.84
C LEU A 215 -4.76 23.81 -2.40
N ALA A 216 -3.71 24.60 -2.14
CA ALA A 216 -3.57 25.34 -0.90
C ALA A 216 -3.53 26.84 -1.13
N ILE A 217 -4.16 27.58 -0.22
CA ILE A 217 -4.19 29.05 -0.20
C ILE A 217 -4.01 29.49 1.25
N LEU A 218 -2.92 30.21 1.51
CA LEU A 218 -2.62 30.74 2.84
C LEU A 218 -3.27 32.12 3.07
N PRO A 219 -3.41 32.58 4.32
CA PRO A 219 -4.02 33.89 4.64
C PRO A 219 -3.29 35.09 4.01
N ASN A 220 -2.01 34.92 3.65
CA ASN A 220 -1.23 35.95 2.95
C ASN A 220 -1.48 35.97 1.43
N GLY A 221 -2.41 35.16 0.92
CA GLY A 221 -2.76 35.07 -0.50
C GLY A 221 -1.84 34.20 -1.35
N SER A 222 -0.77 33.62 -0.77
CA SER A 222 0.04 32.65 -1.51
C SER A 222 -0.77 31.40 -1.79
N GLN A 223 -0.67 30.91 -3.03
CA GLN A 223 -1.37 29.73 -3.50
C GLN A 223 -0.41 28.76 -4.17
N LYS A 224 -0.71 27.46 -4.08
CA LYS A 224 -0.01 26.44 -4.84
C LYS A 224 -0.93 25.25 -5.10
N THR A 225 -0.84 24.72 -6.32
CA THR A 225 -1.51 23.49 -6.72
C THR A 225 -0.45 22.43 -6.97
N VAL A 226 -0.63 21.24 -6.39
CA VAL A 226 0.29 20.10 -6.56
C VAL A 226 -0.51 18.86 -6.90
N GLN A 227 0.09 17.92 -7.61
CA GLN A 227 -0.56 16.68 -7.98
C GLN A 227 0.38 15.46 -7.85
N TYR A 228 -0.18 14.35 -7.36
CA TYR A 228 0.36 13.01 -7.53
C TYR A 228 -0.41 12.22 -8.57
N VAL A 229 0.29 11.37 -9.30
CA VAL A 229 -0.30 10.17 -9.87
C VAL A 229 0.03 9.01 -8.94
N VAL A 230 -0.97 8.28 -8.48
CA VAL A 230 -0.80 7.15 -7.56
C VAL A 230 -1.44 5.89 -8.11
N ALA A 231 -0.95 4.73 -7.68
CA ALA A 231 -1.63 3.46 -7.89
C ALA A 231 -1.50 2.59 -6.64
N PRO A 232 -2.50 1.72 -6.36
CA PRO A 232 -2.40 0.83 -5.23
C PRO A 232 -1.29 -0.20 -5.45
N LEU A 233 -0.47 -0.40 -4.41
CA LEU A 233 0.48 -1.48 -4.32
C LEU A 233 -0.21 -2.68 -3.65
N THR A 234 -0.33 -3.77 -4.39
CA THR A 234 -0.88 -5.04 -3.94
C THR A 234 0.18 -6.13 -4.05
N ILE A 235 0.05 -7.20 -3.27
CA ILE A 235 1.03 -8.29 -3.24
C ILE A 235 0.87 -9.20 -4.48
N ASN A 236 -0.33 -9.29 -5.05
CA ASN A 236 -0.64 -10.03 -6.29
C ASN A 236 -0.11 -11.48 -6.30
N LEU A 237 -0.24 -12.17 -5.17
CA LEU A 237 0.00 -13.61 -5.06
C LEU A 237 -1.10 -14.39 -5.78
N ASN A 238 -0.66 -15.41 -6.50
CA ASN A 238 -1.50 -16.48 -7.01
C ASN A 238 -1.03 -17.80 -6.42
N PHE A 239 -1.94 -18.75 -6.28
CA PHE A 239 -1.66 -20.06 -5.70
C PHE A 239 -2.10 -21.13 -6.68
N PRO A 240 -1.24 -22.13 -6.97
CA PRO A 240 -1.53 -23.14 -7.98
C PRO A 240 -2.37 -24.31 -7.46
N SER A 241 -2.78 -24.30 -6.19
CA SER A 241 -3.57 -25.36 -5.55
C SER A 241 -4.23 -24.84 -4.26
N ALA A 242 -5.15 -25.61 -3.68
CA ALA A 242 -5.73 -25.30 -2.37
C ALA A 242 -4.66 -25.35 -1.25
N LEU A 243 -3.85 -26.42 -1.27
CA LEU A 243 -2.67 -26.59 -0.43
C LEU A 243 -1.42 -26.68 -1.32
N THR A 244 -0.46 -25.79 -1.13
CA THR A 244 0.82 -25.80 -1.82
C THR A 244 1.95 -26.08 -0.83
N LEU A 245 2.70 -27.16 -1.06
CA LEU A 245 3.85 -27.55 -0.23
C LEU A 245 5.14 -27.37 -1.03
N SER A 246 5.95 -26.39 -0.61
CA SER A 246 7.15 -25.97 -1.32
C SER A 246 8.39 -26.23 -0.46
N GLY A 247 9.10 -27.33 -0.75
CA GLY A 247 10.22 -27.78 0.09
C GLY A 247 11.15 -28.77 -0.62
N LYS A 248 12.34 -28.94 -0.07
CA LYS A 248 13.32 -29.93 -0.55
C LYS A 248 12.87 -31.36 -0.29
N ASN A 249 12.32 -31.62 0.90
CA ASN A 249 11.67 -32.88 1.25
C ASN A 249 10.35 -32.55 1.94
N ILE A 250 9.30 -33.30 1.63
CA ILE A 250 7.99 -33.15 2.25
C ILE A 250 7.67 -34.39 3.08
N ALA A 251 7.42 -34.18 4.38
CA ALA A 251 6.79 -35.16 5.25
C ALA A 251 5.30 -34.83 5.35
N PHE A 252 4.45 -35.70 4.80
CA PHE A 252 3.01 -35.49 4.74
C PHE A 252 2.25 -36.61 5.46
N SER A 253 1.32 -36.20 6.31
CA SER A 253 0.37 -37.08 7.01
C SER A 253 -1.02 -36.45 6.88
N GLY A 254 -1.84 -37.03 6.00
CA GLY A 254 -3.17 -36.51 5.71
C GLY A 254 -4.20 -36.93 6.75
N ALA A 255 -5.32 -36.20 6.82
CA ALA A 255 -6.42 -36.55 7.71
C ALA A 255 -7.05 -37.89 7.33
N ASN A 256 -7.44 -38.68 8.34
CA ASN A 256 -8.17 -39.94 8.17
C ASN A 256 -9.68 -39.81 8.43
N SER A 257 -10.17 -38.60 8.68
CA SER A 257 -11.57 -38.32 8.97
C SER A 257 -12.44 -38.35 7.72
N ASN A 258 -13.69 -38.79 7.89
CA ASN A 258 -14.67 -38.88 6.81
C ASN A 258 -15.23 -37.51 6.38
N VAL A 259 -15.02 -36.45 7.16
CA VAL A 259 -15.54 -35.11 6.86
C VAL A 259 -14.48 -34.15 6.34
N TYR A 260 -13.22 -34.56 6.34
CA TYR A 260 -12.12 -33.74 5.84
C TYR A 260 -11.98 -33.93 4.33
N TYR A 261 -11.94 -32.83 3.57
CA TYR A 261 -11.63 -32.83 2.14
C TYR A 261 -10.51 -31.84 1.83
N ALA A 262 -9.82 -32.06 0.71
CA ALA A 262 -9.03 -31.01 0.09
C ALA A 262 -9.50 -30.88 -1.36
N ASP A 263 -10.01 -29.72 -1.75
CA ASP A 263 -10.53 -29.49 -3.10
C ASP A 263 -9.91 -28.26 -3.74
N GLY A 264 -9.36 -28.42 -4.93
CA GLY A 264 -8.84 -27.32 -5.73
C GLY A 264 -9.86 -26.66 -6.67
N THR A 265 -11.11 -27.09 -6.66
CA THR A 265 -12.22 -26.47 -7.41
C THR A 265 -12.61 -25.14 -6.81
N ASP A 266 -12.57 -24.07 -7.61
CA ASP A 266 -12.75 -22.71 -7.14
C ASP A 266 -14.17 -22.44 -6.64
N GLY A 267 -14.27 -22.20 -5.32
CA GLY A 267 -15.53 -21.86 -4.66
C GLY A 267 -16.28 -23.02 -4.03
N ASP A 268 -15.69 -24.22 -4.04
CA ASP A 268 -16.21 -25.35 -3.26
C ASP A 268 -16.06 -25.09 -1.74
N GLY A 269 -16.59 -26.00 -0.92
CA GLY A 269 -16.75 -25.79 0.53
C GLY A 269 -18.01 -24.99 0.86
N ASN A 270 -18.05 -24.37 2.05
CA ASN A 270 -19.13 -23.46 2.46
C ASN A 270 -18.61 -22.10 3.01
N PRO A 271 -17.72 -21.40 2.29
CA PRO A 271 -17.26 -20.08 2.72
C PRO A 271 -18.40 -19.06 2.79
N PRO A 272 -18.32 -18.07 3.71
CA PRO A 272 -19.16 -16.89 3.60
C PRO A 272 -18.95 -16.19 2.24
N ALA A 273 -20.00 -15.58 1.70
CA ALA A 273 -19.92 -14.89 0.43
C ALA A 273 -18.98 -13.66 0.50
N VAL A 274 -18.19 -13.46 -0.56
CA VAL A 274 -17.36 -12.26 -0.73
C VAL A 274 -18.14 -11.24 -1.58
N PRO A 275 -18.48 -10.05 -1.06
CA PRO A 275 -19.22 -9.05 -1.83
C PRO A 275 -18.51 -8.66 -3.12
N GLY A 276 -19.25 -8.68 -4.24
CA GLY A 276 -18.73 -8.28 -5.56
C GLY A 276 -17.78 -9.31 -6.21
N CYS A 277 -17.69 -10.52 -5.67
CA CYS A 277 -16.90 -11.60 -6.26
C CYS A 277 -17.71 -12.90 -6.28
N THR A 278 -17.61 -13.63 -7.38
CA THR A 278 -18.21 -14.96 -7.52
C THR A 278 -17.10 -15.90 -7.99
N PRO A 279 -16.78 -16.96 -7.23
CA PRO A 279 -15.82 -17.97 -7.67
C PRO A 279 -16.26 -18.60 -8.99
N ASN A 280 -15.29 -19.11 -9.76
CA ASN A 280 -15.58 -19.79 -11.02
C ASN A 280 -15.20 -21.27 -10.92
N PRO A 281 -16.16 -22.18 -10.64
CA PRO A 281 -15.88 -23.61 -10.51
C PRO A 281 -15.25 -24.25 -11.74
N LEU A 282 -15.36 -23.64 -12.94
CA LEU A 282 -14.66 -24.11 -14.14
C LEU A 282 -13.14 -23.92 -14.06
N ASN A 283 -12.68 -23.01 -13.20
CA ASN A 283 -11.28 -22.84 -12.86
C ASN A 283 -10.95 -23.77 -11.68
N SER A 284 -10.60 -25.01 -11.99
CA SER A 284 -10.24 -26.01 -10.97
C SER A 284 -8.74 -26.28 -11.01
N LEU A 285 -8.10 -26.19 -9.85
CA LEU A 285 -6.68 -26.46 -9.61
C LEU A 285 -6.52 -27.79 -8.87
N PRO A 286 -5.30 -28.35 -8.76
CA PRO A 286 -5.06 -29.51 -7.91
C PRO A 286 -5.44 -29.25 -6.44
N ALA A 287 -5.89 -30.28 -5.72
CA ALA A 287 -6.07 -30.18 -4.27
C ALA A 287 -4.74 -29.85 -3.58
N ILE A 288 -3.71 -30.63 -3.92
CA ILE A 288 -2.35 -30.42 -3.43
C ILE A 288 -1.39 -30.19 -4.59
N GLY A 289 -0.64 -29.09 -4.49
CA GLY A 289 0.49 -28.77 -5.34
C GLY A 289 1.78 -28.96 -4.57
N VAL A 290 2.78 -29.60 -5.19
CA VAL A 290 4.12 -29.78 -4.60
C VAL A 290 5.19 -29.24 -5.52
N THR A 291 6.24 -28.66 -4.97
CA THR A 291 7.46 -28.42 -5.75
C THR A 291 8.38 -29.62 -5.63
N GLU A 292 9.06 -29.99 -6.71
CA GLU A 292 10.14 -30.98 -6.64
C GLU A 292 11.48 -30.28 -6.35
N PRO A 293 12.40 -30.92 -5.58
CA PRO A 293 13.73 -30.39 -5.34
C PRO A 293 14.52 -30.30 -6.66
N LEU A 294 15.44 -29.34 -6.74
CA LEU A 294 16.29 -29.16 -7.92
C LEU A 294 17.08 -30.46 -8.20
N GLY A 295 16.71 -31.18 -9.27
CA GLY A 295 17.36 -32.43 -9.69
C GLY A 295 16.80 -33.71 -9.06
N GLY A 296 15.62 -33.68 -8.43
CA GLY A 296 14.98 -34.86 -7.87
C GLY A 296 13.50 -35.00 -8.24
N THR A 297 12.95 -36.17 -7.92
CA THR A 297 11.52 -36.52 -7.95
C THR A 297 11.21 -37.28 -6.67
N GLY A 298 10.11 -37.00 -5.98
CA GLY A 298 9.65 -37.82 -4.85
C GLY A 298 8.75 -37.11 -3.86
N ASN A 299 8.61 -35.78 -3.94
CA ASN A 299 7.71 -35.05 -3.06
C ASN A 299 6.25 -35.41 -3.35
N LYS A 300 5.87 -35.51 -4.63
CA LYS A 300 4.55 -35.98 -5.04
C LYS A 300 4.23 -37.37 -4.50
N ASP A 301 5.15 -38.32 -4.68
CA ASP A 301 4.96 -39.70 -4.22
C ASP A 301 4.84 -39.78 -2.70
N ALA A 302 5.65 -39.01 -1.96
CA ALA A 302 5.58 -38.91 -0.51
C ALA A 302 4.23 -38.36 -0.03
N VAL A 303 3.73 -37.31 -0.67
CA VAL A 303 2.41 -36.75 -0.38
C VAL A 303 1.30 -37.76 -0.70
N THR A 304 1.32 -38.35 -1.89
CA THR A 304 0.31 -39.36 -2.28
C THR A 304 0.29 -40.56 -1.33
N ALA A 305 1.46 -41.05 -0.89
CA ALA A 305 1.56 -42.16 0.06
C ALA A 305 1.06 -41.79 1.47
N GLY A 306 1.15 -40.51 1.85
CA GLY A 306 0.69 -40.00 3.13
C GLY A 306 -0.80 -39.70 3.21
N ILE A 307 -1.58 -39.89 2.14
CA ILE A 307 -3.04 -39.64 2.10
C ILE A 307 -3.84 -40.88 2.50
N PRO A 308 -4.54 -40.90 3.65
CA PRO A 308 -5.31 -42.07 4.08
C PRO A 308 -6.63 -42.28 3.33
N ARG A 309 -7.22 -41.21 2.78
CA ARG A 309 -8.51 -41.21 2.06
C ARG A 309 -8.36 -40.54 0.70
N PRO A 310 -7.85 -41.25 -0.32
CA PRO A 310 -7.48 -40.64 -1.59
C PRO A 310 -8.64 -39.96 -2.33
N ASP A 311 -9.85 -40.49 -2.19
CA ASP A 311 -11.10 -40.00 -2.79
C ASP A 311 -11.57 -38.64 -2.23
N HIS A 312 -10.98 -38.17 -1.12
CA HIS A 312 -11.29 -36.87 -0.50
C HIS A 312 -10.42 -35.72 -1.01
N TYR A 313 -9.55 -35.98 -2.00
CA TYR A 313 -8.63 -35.00 -2.57
C TYR A 313 -8.95 -34.82 -4.05
N SER A 314 -9.65 -33.75 -4.41
CA SER A 314 -10.22 -33.51 -5.75
C SER A 314 -9.80 -32.16 -6.35
N GLY A 315 -9.97 -32.01 -7.66
CA GLY A 315 -9.67 -30.77 -8.38
C GLY A 315 -8.81 -30.97 -9.64
N ALA A 316 -8.80 -29.96 -10.50
CA ALA A 316 -8.15 -29.91 -11.82
C ALA A 316 -8.54 -31.03 -12.79
N GLY A 317 -9.64 -31.76 -12.53
CA GLY A 317 -10.00 -32.96 -13.30
C GLY A 317 -8.96 -34.09 -13.19
N LEU A 318 -8.07 -34.03 -12.19
CA LEU A 318 -7.07 -35.06 -11.94
C LEU A 318 -7.71 -36.30 -11.28
N PRO A 319 -7.11 -37.49 -11.42
CA PRO A 319 -7.48 -38.65 -10.62
C PRO A 319 -7.36 -38.37 -9.13
N THR A 320 -8.15 -39.05 -8.32
CA THR A 320 -8.03 -38.99 -6.86
C THR A 320 -6.90 -39.92 -6.38
N PRO A 321 -5.99 -39.46 -5.50
CA PRO A 321 -5.93 -38.13 -4.93
C PRO A 321 -5.34 -37.10 -5.89
N SER A 322 -5.95 -35.92 -5.96
CA SER A 322 -5.53 -34.80 -6.81
C SER A 322 -4.25 -34.15 -6.28
N VAL A 323 -3.10 -34.70 -6.66
CA VAL A 323 -1.76 -34.21 -6.30
C VAL A 323 -0.95 -33.94 -7.57
N SER A 324 -0.39 -32.73 -7.69
CA SER A 324 0.39 -32.31 -8.85
C SER A 324 1.73 -31.69 -8.47
N ASP A 325 2.77 -32.14 -9.16
CA ASP A 325 4.11 -31.54 -9.22
C ASP A 325 4.26 -30.58 -10.42
N ALA A 326 3.30 -30.59 -11.35
CA ALA A 326 3.25 -29.69 -12.50
C ALA A 326 2.56 -28.37 -12.12
N ILE A 327 3.12 -27.65 -11.14
CA ILE A 327 2.61 -26.36 -10.67
C ILE A 327 3.53 -25.21 -11.06
N THR A 328 2.96 -24.01 -11.25
CA THR A 328 3.73 -22.78 -11.50
C THR A 328 3.56 -21.84 -10.32
N LEU A 329 4.66 -21.60 -9.59
CA LEU A 329 4.68 -20.64 -8.49
C LEU A 329 4.97 -19.22 -8.98
N ASN A 330 4.36 -18.24 -8.32
CA ASN A 330 4.79 -16.84 -8.41
C ASN A 330 6.29 -16.74 -8.09
N SER A 331 7.03 -15.89 -8.82
CA SER A 331 8.46 -15.65 -8.58
C SER A 331 8.80 -15.31 -7.12
N SER A 332 7.90 -14.62 -6.41
CA SER A 332 8.05 -14.31 -4.99
C SER A 332 8.05 -15.55 -4.08
N LEU A 333 7.42 -16.65 -4.51
CA LEU A 333 7.24 -17.89 -3.74
C LEU A 333 8.27 -18.99 -4.04
N GLN A 334 9.20 -18.76 -4.97
CA GLN A 334 10.07 -19.83 -5.50
C GLN A 334 11.35 -20.11 -4.69
N THR A 335 11.96 -19.09 -4.08
CA THR A 335 13.28 -19.22 -3.43
C THR A 335 13.26 -18.71 -2.00
N PRO A 336 14.18 -19.18 -1.13
CA PRO A 336 14.31 -18.61 0.21
C PRO A 336 14.48 -17.08 0.22
N ALA A 337 15.28 -16.53 -0.70
CA ALA A 337 15.52 -15.09 -0.78
C ALA A 337 14.28 -14.30 -1.21
N SER A 338 13.55 -14.79 -2.21
CA SER A 338 12.32 -14.14 -2.69
C SER A 338 11.22 -14.21 -1.63
N LEU A 339 11.06 -15.36 -0.95
CA LEU A 339 10.11 -15.54 0.14
C LEU A 339 10.44 -14.67 1.34
N ASN A 340 11.73 -14.58 1.73
CA ASN A 340 12.15 -13.68 2.80
C ASN A 340 11.84 -12.22 2.45
N THR A 341 12.09 -11.81 1.20
CA THR A 341 11.74 -10.45 0.73
C THR A 341 10.23 -10.21 0.76
N LEU A 342 9.44 -11.21 0.36
CA LEU A 342 7.97 -11.16 0.42
C LEU A 342 7.49 -10.99 1.86
N VAL A 343 7.98 -11.82 2.79
CA VAL A 343 7.64 -11.73 4.22
C VAL A 343 7.99 -10.33 4.77
N GLN A 344 9.20 -9.83 4.50
CA GLN A 344 9.60 -8.48 4.94
C GLN A 344 8.72 -7.38 4.35
N THR A 345 8.28 -7.52 3.10
CA THR A 345 7.37 -6.57 2.45
C THR A 345 6.00 -6.60 3.13
N ILE A 346 5.45 -7.80 3.39
CA ILE A 346 4.18 -7.95 4.09
C ILE A 346 4.27 -7.36 5.51
N SER A 347 5.35 -7.65 6.23
CA SER A 347 5.60 -7.12 7.57
C SER A 347 5.53 -5.59 7.62
N GLN A 348 6.09 -4.88 6.65
CA GLN A 348 6.07 -3.41 6.63
C GLN A 348 4.66 -2.79 6.64
N TYR A 349 3.66 -3.52 6.14
CA TYR A 349 2.29 -3.05 5.98
C TYR A 349 1.27 -3.91 6.74
N ALA A 350 1.74 -4.82 7.60
CA ALA A 350 0.88 -5.69 8.37
C ALA A 350 0.02 -4.87 9.34
N THR A 351 -1.25 -5.28 9.50
CA THR A 351 -2.16 -4.72 10.52
C THR A 351 -1.59 -4.93 11.92
N ILE A 352 -0.99 -6.10 12.13
CA ILE A 352 -0.21 -6.40 13.31
C ILE A 352 0.99 -7.25 12.91
N ILE A 353 2.13 -6.95 13.50
CA ILE A 353 3.22 -7.91 13.63
C ILE A 353 3.17 -8.35 15.08
N THR A 354 2.97 -9.63 15.32
CA THR A 354 3.07 -10.21 16.66
C THR A 354 4.39 -10.98 16.76
N PRO A 355 5.41 -10.37 17.37
CA PRO A 355 6.59 -11.07 17.87
C PRO A 355 6.49 -11.19 19.43
N THR A 356 7.31 -11.89 20.21
CA THR A 356 8.76 -12.15 20.11
C THR A 356 9.22 -13.20 21.16
N PRO A 357 10.38 -13.86 20.99
CA PRO A 357 11.01 -14.76 21.95
C PRO A 357 11.08 -14.20 23.37
N SER A 358 10.60 -14.94 24.37
CA SER A 358 11.21 -14.86 25.68
C SER A 358 12.43 -15.81 25.69
N GLY A 359 13.63 -15.25 25.70
CA GLY A 359 14.86 -16.03 25.91
C GLY A 359 15.44 -16.81 24.71
N GLY A 360 15.16 -16.41 23.47
CA GLY A 360 15.85 -16.96 22.29
C GLY A 360 15.22 -18.20 21.63
N LEU A 361 13.98 -18.56 21.98
CA LEU A 361 13.14 -19.53 21.28
C LEU A 361 12.03 -18.80 20.52
N LEU A 362 11.59 -19.30 19.34
CA LEU A 362 10.42 -18.74 18.65
C LEU A 362 9.24 -18.63 19.63
N GLY A 363 8.69 -17.43 19.79
CA GLY A 363 7.49 -17.23 20.60
C GLY A 363 6.28 -17.94 19.97
N THR A 364 5.33 -18.40 20.78
CA THR A 364 4.08 -18.97 20.29
C THR A 364 2.94 -18.00 20.57
N ALA A 365 2.36 -17.44 19.51
CA ALA A 365 1.15 -16.63 19.57
C ALA A 365 -0.10 -17.51 19.65
N THR A 366 -1.19 -16.95 20.18
CA THR A 366 -2.53 -17.58 20.21
C THR A 366 -3.57 -16.69 19.54
N ASP A 367 -4.81 -17.18 19.43
CA ASP A 367 -5.96 -16.44 18.90
C ASP A 367 -6.19 -15.08 19.61
N SER A 368 -5.86 -14.98 20.90
CA SER A 368 -5.92 -13.74 21.68
C SER A 368 -4.99 -12.63 21.21
N ASP A 369 -3.93 -12.98 20.48
CA ASP A 369 -2.95 -12.01 19.96
C ASP A 369 -3.37 -11.47 18.58
N LEU A 370 -4.44 -12.01 18.00
CA LEU A 370 -4.91 -11.64 16.68
C LEU A 370 -5.90 -10.46 16.74
N PRO A 371 -5.88 -9.56 15.74
CA PRO A 371 -6.78 -8.42 15.69
C PRO A 371 -8.21 -8.89 15.35
N PRO A 372 -9.24 -8.10 15.68
CA PRO A 372 -10.59 -8.38 15.22
C PRO A 372 -10.63 -8.38 13.69
N MET A 373 -11.25 -9.41 13.12
CA MET A 373 -11.34 -9.62 11.68
C MET A 373 -12.71 -10.17 11.30
N SER A 374 -13.16 -9.87 10.08
CA SER A 374 -14.46 -10.32 9.58
C SER A 374 -14.44 -10.47 8.06
N ALA A 375 -15.50 -11.05 7.51
CA ALA A 375 -15.67 -11.16 6.06
C ALA A 375 -15.64 -9.81 5.32
N THR A 376 -16.13 -8.75 5.98
CA THR A 376 -16.14 -7.39 5.44
C THR A 376 -14.90 -6.59 5.83
N ASN A 377 -14.12 -7.03 6.81
CA ASN A 377 -12.89 -6.39 7.28
C ASN A 377 -11.78 -7.43 7.56
N PRO A 378 -11.14 -7.99 6.51
CA PRO A 378 -10.02 -8.90 6.67
C PRO A 378 -8.77 -8.16 7.17
N ALA A 379 -7.87 -8.87 7.87
CA ALA A 379 -6.62 -8.33 8.39
C ALA A 379 -5.39 -8.92 7.68
N THR A 380 -4.29 -8.19 7.68
CA THR A 380 -2.96 -8.74 7.33
C THR A 380 -2.18 -8.96 8.61
N VAL A 381 -1.91 -10.22 8.95
CA VAL A 381 -1.28 -10.63 10.20
C VAL A 381 0.07 -11.27 9.90
N VAL A 382 1.12 -10.81 10.58
CA VAL A 382 2.42 -11.49 10.57
C VAL A 382 2.74 -11.97 11.98
N VAL A 383 2.89 -13.28 12.15
CA VAL A 383 3.38 -13.94 13.36
C VAL A 383 4.85 -14.23 13.16
N ASP A 384 5.70 -13.53 13.90
CA ASP A 384 7.15 -13.77 13.90
C ASP A 384 7.52 -14.87 14.90
N GLY A 385 7.06 -16.09 14.62
CA GLY A 385 7.15 -17.25 15.50
C GLY A 385 6.12 -18.32 15.17
N ASN A 386 5.76 -19.10 16.17
CA ASN A 386 4.72 -20.12 16.06
C ASN A 386 3.34 -19.51 16.33
N LEU A 387 2.29 -20.14 15.79
CA LEU A 387 0.89 -19.77 16.04
C LEU A 387 0.08 -21.02 16.39
N ASN A 388 -0.68 -20.94 17.50
CA ASN A 388 -1.64 -21.96 17.90
C ASN A 388 -3.06 -21.38 17.85
N LEU A 389 -3.91 -21.92 16.97
CA LEU A 389 -5.32 -21.56 16.86
C LEU A 389 -6.21 -22.59 17.57
N SER A 390 -7.21 -22.10 18.31
CA SER A 390 -8.19 -22.94 18.98
C SER A 390 -9.57 -22.31 18.88
N SER A 391 -10.51 -23.00 18.24
CA SER A 391 -11.89 -22.53 18.05
C SER A 391 -11.99 -21.12 17.47
N PHE A 392 -11.15 -20.80 16.48
CA PHE A 392 -11.00 -19.46 15.91
C PHE A 392 -11.23 -19.44 14.39
N VAL A 393 -11.97 -18.44 13.89
CA VAL A 393 -12.17 -18.23 12.45
C VAL A 393 -11.56 -16.90 12.03
N GLY A 394 -10.48 -16.96 11.26
CA GLY A 394 -9.80 -15.77 10.76
C GLY A 394 -10.17 -15.40 9.33
N TYR A 395 -9.88 -14.15 8.96
CA TYR A 395 -10.14 -13.56 7.65
C TYR A 395 -8.96 -12.70 7.19
N GLY A 396 -8.42 -12.98 6.01
CA GLY A 396 -7.38 -12.16 5.38
C GLY A 396 -6.08 -12.90 5.06
N LEU A 397 -4.95 -12.20 5.19
CA LEU A 397 -3.61 -12.75 4.91
C LEU A 397 -2.89 -13.02 6.22
N LEU A 398 -2.56 -14.28 6.45
CA LEU A 398 -1.77 -14.74 7.59
C LEU A 398 -0.38 -15.17 7.13
N VAL A 399 0.66 -14.65 7.78
CA VAL A 399 2.05 -15.11 7.62
C VAL A 399 2.55 -15.63 8.95
N VAL A 400 3.10 -16.84 8.98
CA VAL A 400 3.69 -17.47 10.17
C VAL A 400 5.14 -17.83 9.85
N THR A 401 6.10 -17.28 10.60
CA THR A 401 7.54 -17.54 10.37
C THR A 401 8.09 -18.76 11.13
N GLY A 402 7.25 -19.45 11.89
CA GLY A 402 7.53 -20.71 12.57
C GLY A 402 6.49 -21.78 12.19
N ASN A 403 5.97 -22.48 13.20
CA ASN A 403 4.98 -23.54 13.06
C ASN A 403 3.55 -23.02 13.26
N LEU A 404 2.62 -23.53 12.47
CA LEU A 404 1.19 -23.26 12.62
C LEU A 404 0.48 -24.51 13.12
N ALA A 405 -0.11 -24.44 14.31
CA ALA A 405 -0.98 -25.47 14.85
C ALA A 405 -2.42 -24.97 14.98
N TYR A 406 -3.40 -25.86 14.76
CA TYR A 406 -4.82 -25.52 14.89
C TYR A 406 -5.66 -26.72 15.37
N ASP A 407 -6.83 -26.45 15.97
CA ASP A 407 -7.84 -27.47 16.29
C ASP A 407 -8.93 -27.60 15.20
N GLY A 408 -9.70 -28.68 15.20
CA GLY A 408 -10.76 -28.90 14.19
C GLY A 408 -11.90 -27.87 14.17
N ASN A 409 -12.00 -26.99 15.18
CA ASN A 409 -12.94 -25.88 15.24
C ASN A 409 -12.33 -24.55 14.77
N SER A 410 -11.09 -24.56 14.29
CA SER A 410 -10.43 -23.40 13.72
C SER A 410 -10.50 -23.42 12.19
N GLY A 411 -10.62 -22.25 11.60
CA GLY A 411 -10.64 -22.08 10.14
C GLY A 411 -10.12 -20.71 9.73
N TRP A 412 -9.92 -20.54 8.43
CA TRP A 412 -9.42 -19.29 7.87
C TRP A 412 -10.03 -19.03 6.51
N LYS A 413 -10.46 -17.79 6.25
CA LYS A 413 -10.97 -17.35 4.95
C LYS A 413 -9.98 -16.36 4.35
N GLY A 414 -9.17 -16.83 3.41
CA GLY A 414 -8.10 -16.04 2.78
C GLY A 414 -6.83 -16.84 2.51
N VAL A 415 -5.69 -16.21 2.72
CA VAL A 415 -4.37 -16.79 2.41
C VAL A 415 -3.62 -17.07 3.70
N ILE A 416 -3.03 -18.26 3.80
CA ILE A 416 -2.08 -18.63 4.85
C ILE A 416 -0.72 -18.92 4.22
N LEU A 417 0.30 -18.19 4.67
CA LEU A 417 1.71 -18.42 4.33
C LEU A 417 2.42 -18.91 5.59
N VAL A 418 2.81 -20.17 5.63
CA VAL A 418 3.69 -20.70 6.68
C VAL A 418 5.09 -20.79 6.10
N VAL A 419 5.95 -19.82 6.44
CA VAL A 419 7.25 -19.58 5.80
C VAL A 419 8.33 -19.48 6.88
N GLY A 420 8.91 -20.61 7.29
CA GLY A 420 9.69 -20.64 8.52
C GLY A 420 11.10 -21.25 8.50
N ASP A 421 11.51 -21.77 9.65
CA ASP A 421 12.91 -21.97 10.08
C ASP A 421 13.50 -23.37 9.88
N GLY A 422 13.01 -24.09 8.88
CA GLY A 422 13.57 -25.41 8.52
C GLY A 422 12.97 -26.56 9.33
N THR A 423 12.21 -26.24 10.38
CA THR A 423 11.33 -27.16 11.10
C THR A 423 9.85 -26.88 10.83
N THR A 424 9.54 -26.02 9.87
CA THR A 424 8.19 -25.54 9.58
C THR A 424 7.20 -26.68 9.42
N THR A 425 6.23 -26.73 10.33
CA THR A 425 5.10 -27.65 10.30
C THR A 425 3.77 -26.91 10.29
N PHE A 426 2.83 -27.44 9.52
CA PHE A 426 1.41 -27.15 9.68
C PHE A 426 0.74 -28.37 10.35
N THR A 427 0.19 -28.20 11.55
CA THR A 427 -0.37 -29.30 12.34
C THR A 427 -1.82 -29.09 12.73
N GLY A 428 -2.70 -30.01 12.36
CA GLY A 428 -4.10 -30.04 12.78
C GLY A 428 -4.40 -31.12 13.82
N ALA A 429 -5.24 -30.81 14.80
CA ALA A 429 -5.68 -31.77 15.83
C ALA A 429 -7.20 -31.75 16.09
N GLY A 430 -7.78 -32.92 16.38
CA GLY A 430 -9.14 -33.06 16.89
C GLY A 430 -10.24 -33.12 15.82
N GLY A 431 -11.51 -33.03 16.22
CA GLY A 431 -12.67 -32.96 15.32
C GLY A 431 -13.37 -31.60 15.40
N GLY A 432 -14.10 -31.23 14.35
CA GLY A 432 -14.85 -29.98 14.29
C GLY A 432 -15.36 -29.69 12.87
N ASN A 433 -16.02 -28.54 12.70
CA ASN A 433 -16.79 -28.23 11.49
C ASN A 433 -16.24 -27.04 10.70
N GLN A 434 -15.10 -26.48 11.10
CA GLN A 434 -14.52 -25.34 10.40
C GLN A 434 -13.61 -25.81 9.26
N GLU A 435 -13.51 -24.96 8.23
CA GLU A 435 -12.73 -25.21 7.02
C GLU A 435 -11.85 -23.99 6.69
N PHE A 436 -10.84 -24.25 5.86
CA PHE A 436 -9.98 -23.23 5.28
C PHE A 436 -10.42 -22.95 3.85
N ASP A 437 -10.82 -21.71 3.55
CA ASP A 437 -11.21 -21.30 2.20
C ASP A 437 -10.24 -20.26 1.67
N GLY A 438 -9.60 -20.58 0.55
CA GLY A 438 -8.63 -19.72 -0.10
C GLY A 438 -7.40 -20.50 -0.51
N ALA A 439 -6.23 -20.22 0.06
CA ALA A 439 -5.03 -21.00 -0.22
C ALA A 439 -4.08 -21.06 0.97
N ILE A 440 -3.42 -22.22 1.13
CA ILE A 440 -2.37 -22.45 2.12
C ILE A 440 -1.08 -22.74 1.38
N PHE A 441 -0.02 -21.99 1.70
CA PHE A 441 1.32 -22.21 1.18
C PHE A 441 2.28 -22.47 2.35
N VAL A 442 3.04 -23.56 2.26
CA VAL A 442 3.99 -23.96 3.30
C VAL A 442 5.39 -24.08 2.69
N ALA A 443 6.37 -23.41 3.30
CA ALA A 443 7.77 -23.49 2.92
C ALA A 443 8.71 -23.26 4.11
N SER A 444 9.91 -23.82 4.00
CA SER A 444 11.01 -23.58 4.94
C SER A 444 12.11 -22.78 4.24
N ILE A 445 12.51 -21.66 4.81
CA ILE A 445 13.48 -20.74 4.18
C ILE A 445 14.69 -20.41 5.05
N LYS A 446 14.63 -20.68 6.36
CA LYS A 446 15.75 -20.49 7.28
C LYS A 446 16.19 -21.82 7.89
N ASP A 447 17.39 -21.88 8.44
CA ASP A 447 17.81 -22.96 9.34
C ASP A 447 17.35 -22.70 10.78
N THR A 448 17.57 -23.65 11.68
CA THR A 448 17.24 -23.56 13.10
C THR A 448 18.02 -22.48 13.85
N SER A 449 19.06 -21.91 13.23
CA SER A 449 19.83 -20.77 13.76
C SER A 449 19.34 -19.43 13.18
N GLY A 450 18.29 -19.43 12.35
CA GLY A 450 17.69 -18.25 11.74
C GLY A 450 18.39 -17.76 10.46
N ASN A 451 19.40 -18.48 9.95
CA ASN A 451 20.09 -18.11 8.72
C ASN A 451 19.29 -18.52 7.50
N LEU A 452 19.30 -17.68 6.46
CA LEU A 452 18.61 -18.00 5.21
C LEU A 452 19.29 -19.19 4.50
N LEU A 453 18.48 -20.14 4.05
CA LEU A 453 18.94 -21.29 3.29
C LEU A 453 19.26 -20.90 1.83
N SER A 454 20.18 -21.63 1.21
CA SER A 454 20.50 -21.48 -0.22
C SER A 454 19.45 -22.13 -1.15
N GLN A 455 18.63 -23.02 -0.61
CA GLN A 455 17.51 -23.71 -1.26
C GLN A 455 16.39 -23.90 -0.22
N LEU A 456 15.15 -24.17 -0.65
CA LEU A 456 14.07 -24.45 0.28
C LEU A 456 14.41 -25.63 1.21
N GLY A 457 13.99 -25.54 2.47
CA GLY A 457 14.22 -26.54 3.50
C GLY A 457 13.20 -27.68 3.45
N ASN A 458 13.20 -28.52 4.49
CA ASN A 458 12.21 -29.57 4.66
C ASN A 458 10.88 -28.97 5.14
N VAL A 459 9.75 -29.56 4.72
CA VAL A 459 8.40 -29.14 5.10
C VAL A 459 7.68 -30.31 5.76
N GLY A 460 7.04 -30.05 6.89
CA GLY A 460 6.12 -30.98 7.53
C GLY A 460 4.67 -30.52 7.40
N PHE A 461 3.76 -31.45 7.11
CA PHE A 461 2.34 -31.21 7.13
C PHE A 461 1.64 -32.43 7.73
N ASP A 462 0.94 -32.23 8.85
CA ASP A 462 0.30 -33.32 9.59
C ASP A 462 -1.09 -32.91 10.07
N ILE A 463 -2.11 -33.71 9.73
CA ILE A 463 -3.46 -33.53 10.27
C ILE A 463 -3.87 -34.80 11.00
N SER A 464 -3.75 -34.76 12.31
CA SER A 464 -4.10 -35.88 13.19
C SER A 464 -5.57 -35.81 13.63
N GLY A 465 -6.28 -36.93 13.54
CA GLY A 465 -7.59 -37.09 14.20
C GLY A 465 -8.78 -36.34 13.60
N GLY A 466 -8.66 -35.82 12.38
CA GLY A 466 -9.80 -35.25 11.64
C GLY A 466 -10.03 -33.76 11.78
N GLY A 467 -8.94 -32.97 11.87
CA GLY A 467 -8.99 -31.54 12.12
C GLY A 467 -9.77 -30.76 11.05
N GLY A 468 -11.07 -30.58 11.27
CA GLY A 468 -11.97 -29.72 10.50
C GLY A 468 -12.58 -30.37 9.24
N ASN A 469 -13.31 -29.56 8.48
CA ASN A 469 -14.01 -29.93 7.26
C ASN A 469 -13.14 -29.86 5.99
N GLY A 470 -11.90 -29.37 6.08
CA GLY A 470 -10.96 -29.41 4.96
C GLY A 470 -10.31 -28.09 4.56
N VAL A 471 -9.64 -28.15 3.41
CA VAL A 471 -8.99 -27.01 2.73
C VAL A 471 -9.56 -26.90 1.31
N TYR A 472 -10.22 -25.79 1.01
CA TYR A 472 -10.88 -25.55 -0.27
C TYR A 472 -10.28 -24.34 -0.96
N TYR A 473 -9.99 -24.49 -2.26
CA TYR A 473 -9.51 -23.38 -3.07
C TYR A 473 -10.61 -22.35 -3.29
N ASN A 474 -10.32 -21.08 -3.02
CA ASN A 474 -11.28 -20.00 -3.25
C ASN A 474 -10.61 -18.71 -3.72
N SER A 475 -10.72 -18.41 -5.01
CA SER A 475 -10.12 -17.25 -5.67
C SER A 475 -10.66 -15.92 -5.14
N CYS A 476 -11.92 -15.87 -4.73
CA CYS A 476 -12.53 -14.68 -4.14
C CYS A 476 -11.91 -14.34 -2.78
N TRP A 477 -11.72 -15.35 -1.92
CA TRP A 477 -11.05 -15.16 -0.63
C TRP A 477 -9.56 -14.87 -0.79
N ILE A 478 -8.87 -15.51 -1.75
CA ILE A 478 -7.47 -15.20 -2.08
C ILE A 478 -7.32 -13.73 -2.50
N LYS A 479 -8.22 -13.23 -3.36
CA LYS A 479 -8.21 -11.82 -3.79
C LYS A 479 -8.56 -10.88 -2.64
N ARG A 480 -9.56 -11.25 -1.82
CA ARG A 480 -10.01 -10.44 -0.67
C ARG A 480 -8.94 -10.31 0.42
N ALA A 481 -8.10 -11.34 0.58
CA ALA A 481 -7.02 -11.40 1.53
C ALA A 481 -5.82 -10.52 1.18
N GLN A 482 -5.75 -9.96 -0.02
CA GLN A 482 -4.61 -9.17 -0.49
C GLN A 482 -5.01 -7.70 -0.67
N PRO A 483 -5.22 -6.94 0.43
CA PRO A 483 -5.63 -5.55 0.35
C PRO A 483 -4.54 -4.68 -0.27
N THR A 484 -4.92 -3.48 -0.68
CA THR A 484 -3.98 -2.41 -1.00
C THR A 484 -3.12 -2.11 0.22
N LEU A 485 -1.81 -2.35 0.11
CA LEU A 485 -0.84 -2.09 1.19
C LEU A 485 -0.58 -0.59 1.35
N THR A 486 -0.41 0.09 0.22
CA THR A 486 -0.22 1.54 0.13
C THR A 486 -0.61 2.03 -1.26
N TYR A 487 -0.72 3.35 -1.45
CA TYR A 487 -0.82 3.95 -2.78
C TYR A 487 0.53 4.54 -3.16
N THR A 488 1.30 3.86 -4.01
CA THR A 488 2.62 4.36 -4.42
C THR A 488 2.49 5.61 -5.28
N VAL A 489 3.36 6.59 -5.07
CA VAL A 489 3.45 7.78 -5.93
C VAL A 489 4.25 7.40 -7.17
N LEU A 490 3.62 7.47 -8.33
CA LEU A 490 4.21 7.16 -9.63
C LEU A 490 4.86 8.40 -10.26
N SER A 491 4.24 9.56 -10.06
CA SER A 491 4.77 10.85 -10.47
C SER A 491 4.27 11.97 -9.55
N PHE A 492 5.01 13.06 -9.53
CA PHE A 492 4.68 14.29 -8.81
C PHE A 492 4.87 15.48 -9.74
N ARG A 493 3.91 16.41 -9.71
CA ARG A 493 3.99 17.68 -10.44
C ARG A 493 3.50 18.84 -9.59
N GLU A 494 4.21 19.97 -9.70
CA GLU A 494 3.69 21.26 -9.28
C GLU A 494 2.99 21.92 -10.47
N LEU A 495 1.79 22.44 -10.23
CA LEU A 495 0.95 23.06 -11.24
C LEU A 495 0.98 24.58 -11.06
N HIS A 496 0.99 25.31 -12.18
CA HIS A 496 1.14 26.76 -12.23
C HIS A 496 -0.16 27.48 -12.55
#